data_AF-A0A925R9A0-F1
#
_entry.id   AF-A0A925R9A0-F1
#
_cell.length_a   1.000
_cell.length_b   1.000
_cell.length_c   1.000
_cell.angle_alpha   90.00
_cell.angle_beta   90.00
_cell.angle_gamma   90.00
#
_symmetry.space_group_name_H-M   'P 1'
#
loop_
_entity.id
_entity.type
_entity.pdbx_description
1 polymer ?
#
loop_
_entity_poly.entity_id
_entity_poly.type
_entity_poly.pdbx_seq_one_letter_code
_entity_poly.pdbx_strand_id
1 'polypeptide(L)'
;MKLLTALILTLVACTACSLAPEKPFTKDELYKTGIYTYFTVNDSPESVLSAINKDGEVVLDAKYRNRAVWIKILGKLEGLTIQVIDK
;
A
#
# COMPACT_ATOMS: atom_id res chain seq x y z
N MET A 1 -17.60 -14.95 -34.20
CA MET A 1 -16.55 -13.91 -34.09
C MET A 1 -16.85 -12.89 -32.99
N LYS A 2 -18.02 -12.23 -32.97
CA LYS A 2 -18.40 -11.23 -31.95
C LYS A 2 -18.32 -11.71 -30.48
N LEU A 3 -18.71 -12.96 -30.22
CA LEU A 3 -18.61 -13.58 -28.89
C LEU A 3 -17.16 -13.80 -28.42
N LEU A 4 -16.26 -14.11 -29.36
CA LEU A 4 -14.84 -14.33 -29.05
C LEU A 4 -14.17 -12.99 -28.68
N THR A 5 -14.52 -11.93 -29.41
CA THR A 5 -14.00 -10.57 -29.14
C THR A 5 -14.52 -10.04 -27.80
N ALA A 6 -15.78 -10.28 -27.47
CA ALA A 6 -16.35 -9.92 -26.18
C ALA A 6 -15.66 -10.68 -25.03
N LEU A 7 -15.44 -12.00 -25.18
CA LEU A 7 -14.77 -12.83 -24.18
C LEU A 7 -13.32 -12.38 -23.91
N ILE A 8 -12.58 -12.01 -24.96
CA ILE A 8 -11.20 -11.51 -24.83
C ILE A 8 -11.19 -10.16 -24.10
N LEU A 9 -12.16 -9.28 -24.39
CA LEU A 9 -12.26 -7.97 -23.75
C LEU A 9 -12.57 -8.09 -22.25
N THR A 10 -13.41 -9.03 -21.84
CA THR A 10 -13.69 -9.30 -20.42
C THR A 10 -12.47 -9.89 -19.69
N LEU A 11 -11.69 -10.75 -20.36
CA LEU A 11 -10.50 -11.36 -19.75
C LEU A 11 -9.42 -10.32 -19.43
N VAL A 12 -9.20 -9.35 -20.33
CA VAL A 12 -8.18 -8.30 -20.15
C VAL A 12 -8.59 -7.29 -19.07
N ALA A 13 -9.89 -7.06 -18.86
CA ALA A 13 -10.37 -6.15 -17.82
C ALA A 13 -10.16 -6.70 -16.39
N CYS A 14 -10.09 -8.02 -16.21
CA CYS A 14 -9.99 -8.64 -14.89
C CYS A 14 -8.55 -8.75 -14.33
N THR A 15 -7.51 -8.50 -15.14
CA THR A 15 -6.11 -8.60 -14.67
C THR A 15 -5.57 -7.32 -14.03
N ALA A 16 -6.35 -6.24 -13.99
CA ALA A 16 -5.93 -4.95 -13.43
C ALA A 16 -6.14 -4.84 -11.90
N CYS A 17 -6.62 -5.88 -11.23
CA CYS A 17 -6.95 -5.83 -9.81
C CYS A 17 -5.72 -6.10 -8.92
N SER A 18 -5.27 -5.03 -8.23
CA SER A 18 -4.47 -5.02 -6.99
C SER A 18 -3.48 -6.17 -6.84
N LEU A 19 -2.55 -6.27 -7.79
CA LEU A 19 -1.50 -7.27 -7.70
C LEU A 19 -0.55 -6.88 -6.56
N ALA A 20 -0.24 -7.84 -5.70
CA ALA A 20 0.82 -7.72 -4.72
C ALA A 20 2.12 -7.26 -5.41
N PRO A 21 2.98 -6.51 -4.70
CA PRO A 21 4.20 -6.01 -5.28
C PRO A 21 5.07 -7.16 -5.80
N GLU A 22 5.71 -6.95 -6.96
CA GLU A 22 6.51 -7.95 -7.66
C GLU A 22 7.68 -8.47 -6.80
N LYS A 23 8.16 -7.64 -5.88
CA LYS A 23 9.12 -8.00 -4.82
C LYS A 23 8.58 -7.55 -3.47
N PRO A 24 8.70 -8.38 -2.43
CA PRO A 24 8.31 -7.97 -1.09
C PRO A 24 9.22 -6.84 -0.60
N PHE A 25 8.61 -5.82 -0.03
CA PHE A 25 9.32 -4.76 0.69
C PHE A 25 9.95 -5.30 1.96
N THR A 26 11.04 -4.67 2.35
CA THR A 26 11.83 -4.98 3.55
C THR A 26 11.57 -3.98 4.67
N LYS A 27 11.93 -4.36 5.91
CA LYS A 27 11.85 -3.45 7.06
C LYS A 27 12.69 -2.19 6.84
N ASP A 28 13.87 -2.33 6.23
CA ASP A 28 14.76 -1.19 5.97
C ASP A 28 14.13 -0.18 5.03
N GLU A 29 13.41 -0.64 4.00
CA GLU A 29 12.65 0.25 3.11
C GLU A 29 11.51 0.95 3.83
N LEU A 30 10.79 0.24 4.70
CA LEU A 30 9.77 0.84 5.55
C LEU A 30 10.35 1.90 6.49
N TYR A 31 11.47 1.63 7.14
CA TYR A 31 12.12 2.59 8.03
C TYR A 31 12.68 3.82 7.29
N LYS A 32 13.15 3.66 6.05
CA LYS A 32 13.61 4.77 5.21
C LYS A 32 12.52 5.81 4.93
N THR A 33 11.24 5.41 4.97
CA THR A 33 10.12 6.36 4.83
C THR A 33 9.98 7.32 6.01
N GLY A 34 10.57 6.97 7.17
CA GLY A 34 10.49 7.75 8.39
C GLY A 34 9.12 7.72 9.07
N ILE A 35 8.17 6.84 8.68
CA ILE A 35 6.81 6.88 9.27
C ILE A 35 6.84 6.72 10.79
N TYR A 36 7.71 5.84 11.30
CA TYR A 36 7.86 5.58 12.74
C TYR A 36 8.67 6.66 13.46
N THR A 37 9.33 7.54 12.71
CA THR A 37 10.08 8.69 13.25
C THR A 37 9.17 9.93 13.34
N TYR A 38 8.35 10.18 12.33
CA TYR A 38 7.55 11.39 12.23
C TYR A 38 6.13 11.24 12.79
N PHE A 39 5.60 10.03 12.84
CA PHE A 39 4.23 9.74 13.25
C PHE A 39 4.20 8.75 14.41
N THR A 40 3.24 8.94 15.30
CA THR A 40 2.89 7.91 16.29
C THR A 40 1.93 6.94 15.64
N VAL A 41 2.46 5.82 15.18
CA VAL A 41 1.71 4.71 14.57
C VAL A 41 1.51 3.62 15.62
N ASN A 42 0.30 3.09 15.76
CA ASN A 42 0.00 2.05 16.75
C ASN A 42 0.37 0.64 16.24
N ASP A 43 0.36 0.43 14.93
CA ASP A 43 0.67 -0.85 14.30
C ASP A 43 2.18 -1.14 14.27
N SER A 44 2.55 -2.39 14.54
CA SER A 44 3.96 -2.80 14.51
C SER A 44 4.52 -2.78 13.07
N PRO A 45 5.83 -2.52 12.90
CA PRO A 45 6.49 -2.54 11.59
C PRO A 45 6.27 -3.85 10.82
N GLU A 46 6.23 -4.97 11.52
CA GLU A 46 5.97 -6.29 10.96
C GLU A 46 4.55 -6.43 10.43
N SER A 47 3.56 -5.92 11.17
CA SER A 47 2.16 -5.91 10.76
C SER A 47 1.97 -5.07 9.50
N VAL A 48 2.53 -3.86 9.52
CA VAL A 48 2.48 -2.92 8.39
C VAL A 48 3.16 -3.53 7.16
N LEU A 49 4.35 -4.11 7.32
CA LEU A 49 5.08 -4.74 6.21
C LEU A 49 4.34 -5.95 5.64
N SER A 50 3.75 -6.78 6.52
CA SER A 50 2.95 -7.93 6.09
C SER A 50 1.73 -7.50 5.30
N ALA A 51 1.05 -6.43 5.71
CA ALA A 51 -0.11 -5.91 4.99
C ALA A 51 0.29 -5.38 3.61
N ILE A 52 1.34 -4.55 3.52
CA ILE A 52 1.81 -3.98 2.25
C ILE A 52 2.26 -5.08 1.28
N ASN A 53 2.98 -6.09 1.76
CA ASN A 53 3.47 -7.18 0.90
C ASN A 53 2.36 -8.12 0.44
N LYS A 54 1.24 -8.18 1.16
CA LYS A 54 0.09 -9.00 0.81
C LYS A 54 -0.88 -8.27 -0.11
N ASP A 55 -1.22 -7.05 0.25
CA ASP A 55 -2.34 -6.31 -0.35
C ASP A 55 -1.86 -5.15 -1.26
N GLY A 56 -0.56 -4.84 -1.27
CA GLY A 56 0.04 -3.74 -2.04
C GLY A 56 -0.13 -2.36 -1.40
N GLU A 57 -1.03 -2.24 -0.43
CA GLU A 57 -1.30 -1.00 0.29
C GLU A 57 -1.77 -1.26 1.72
N VAL A 58 -1.64 -0.25 2.58
CA VAL A 58 -2.22 -0.27 3.92
C VAL A 58 -2.60 1.14 4.36
N VAL A 59 -3.71 1.26 5.08
CA VAL A 59 -4.13 2.51 5.72
C VAL A 59 -3.98 2.35 7.23
N LEU A 60 -3.26 3.28 7.85
CA LEU A 60 -2.90 3.24 9.26
C LEU A 60 -3.55 4.40 10.02
N ASP A 61 -3.96 4.14 11.26
CA ASP A 61 -4.35 5.17 12.21
C ASP A 61 -3.11 5.69 12.93
N ALA A 62 -2.84 6.99 12.81
CA ALA A 62 -1.65 7.59 13.36
C ALA A 62 -1.90 8.98 13.95
N LYS A 63 -0.91 9.48 14.68
CA LYS A 63 -0.89 10.87 15.16
C LYS A 63 0.33 11.62 14.66
N TYR A 64 0.13 12.86 14.21
CA TYR A 64 1.18 13.81 13.86
C TYR A 64 1.05 15.06 14.72
N ARG A 65 2.04 15.34 15.58
CA ARG A 65 2.06 16.53 16.46
C ARG A 65 0.72 16.74 17.21
N ASN A 66 0.22 15.66 17.83
CA ASN A 66 -1.05 15.61 18.57
C ASN A 66 -2.34 15.75 17.74
N ARG A 67 -2.26 15.68 16.41
CA ARG A 67 -3.42 15.59 15.50
C ARG A 67 -3.61 14.17 15.01
N ALA A 68 -4.86 13.69 15.00
CA ALA A 68 -5.18 12.39 14.43
C ALA A 68 -5.17 12.49 12.91
N VAL A 69 -4.49 11.55 12.25
CA VAL A 69 -4.36 11.49 10.79
C VAL A 69 -4.48 10.04 10.35
N TRP A 70 -4.91 9.85 9.10
CA TRP A 70 -4.73 8.58 8.40
C TRP A 70 -3.48 8.62 7.56
N ILE A 71 -2.71 7.54 7.58
CA ILE A 71 -1.54 7.38 6.72
C ILE A 71 -1.83 6.24 5.76
N LYS A 72 -1.92 6.56 4.47
CA LYS A 72 -1.98 5.56 3.41
C LYS A 72 -0.58 5.28 2.88
N ILE A 73 -0.16 4.03 2.95
CA ILE A 73 1.09 3.54 2.40
C ILE A 73 0.77 2.73 1.14
N LEU A 74 1.44 3.07 0.04
CA LEU A 74 1.30 2.39 -1.25
C LEU A 74 2.64 1.79 -1.64
N GLY A 75 2.67 0.48 -1.87
CA GLY A 75 3.80 -0.22 -2.47
C GLY A 75 3.82 -0.03 -3.98
N LYS A 76 4.86 0.65 -4.50
CA LYS A 76 5.12 0.78 -5.94
C LYS A 76 6.44 0.11 -6.31
N LEU A 77 6.64 -0.14 -7.60
CA LEU A 77 7.93 -0.67 -8.12
C LEU A 77 9.13 0.22 -7.74
N GLU A 78 8.90 1.53 -7.62
CA GLU A 78 9.92 2.52 -7.28
C GLU A 78 10.19 2.61 -5.76
N GLY A 79 9.32 2.01 -4.92
CA GLY A 79 9.40 2.08 -3.46
C GLY A 79 8.05 2.35 -2.79
N LEU A 80 8.11 2.73 -1.51
CA LEU A 80 6.94 3.03 -0.69
C LEU A 80 6.55 4.50 -0.83
N THR A 81 5.30 4.76 -1.20
CA THR A 81 4.73 6.12 -1.23
C THR A 81 3.85 6.34 0.00
N ILE A 82 4.06 7.45 0.70
CA ILE A 82 3.29 7.82 1.89
C ILE A 82 2.35 8.97 1.55
N GLN A 83 1.07 8.80 1.86
CA GLN A 83 0.07 9.86 1.79
C GLN A 83 -0.53 10.09 3.17
N VAL A 84 -0.55 11.34 3.60
CA VAL A 84 -1.15 11.75 4.88
C VAL A 84 -2.50 12.37 4.57
N ILE A 85 -3.53 11.88 5.25
CA ILE A 85 -4.91 12.31 5.08
C ILE A 85 -5.39 12.80 6.45
N ASP A 86 -5.84 14.06 6.49
CA ASP A 86 -6.45 14.60 7.70
C ASP A 86 -7.78 13.87 7.98
N LYS A 87 -8.03 13.59 9.27
CA LYS A 87 -9.26 12.95 9.73
C LYS A 87 -10.42 13.93 9.84
#